data_AF-A0A924SLV1-F1
#
_entry.id   AF-A0A924SLV1-F1
#
_cell.length_a   1.000
_cell.length_b   1.000
_cell.length_c   1.000
_cell.angle_alpha   90.00
_cell.angle_beta   90.00
_cell.angle_gamma   90.00
#
_symmetry.space_group_name_H-M   'P 1'
#
loop_
_entity.id
_entity.type
_entity.pdbx_description
1 polymer ?
#
loop_
_entity_poly.entity_id
_entity_poly.type
_entity_poly.pdbx_seq_one_letter_code
_entity_poly.pdbx_strand_id
1 'polypeptide(L)'
;MTKKSTIEFEDMNLQVGVRVQLMSSQSIDPAVRYTTLIGFVTGEYLLLKIPQESASLQEGESLTIRVFSGVSVFTFSSKIESIIKAPWAFMLLTFPASIHKV
;
A
#
# COMPACT_ATOMS: atom_id res chain seq x y z
N MET A 1 -21.39 8.82 22.32
CA MET A 1 -20.20 7.93 22.34
C MET A 1 -20.02 7.35 20.95
N THR A 2 -19.15 7.93 20.13
CA THR A 2 -18.85 7.45 18.78
C THR A 2 -18.06 6.15 18.90
N LYS A 3 -18.68 5.03 18.51
CA LYS A 3 -18.05 3.71 18.48
C LYS A 3 -16.90 3.80 17.47
N LYS A 4 -15.65 3.81 17.94
CA LYS A 4 -14.47 3.68 17.08
C LYS A 4 -14.48 2.23 16.61
N SER A 5 -15.23 1.93 15.54
CA SER A 5 -15.14 0.64 14.88
C SER A 5 -13.74 0.59 14.25
N THR A 6 -12.86 -0.22 14.84
CA THR A 6 -11.58 -0.55 14.22
C THR A 6 -11.89 -1.15 12.84
N ILE A 7 -11.23 -0.63 11.81
CA ILE A 7 -11.36 -1.12 10.44
C ILE A 7 -10.32 -2.20 10.27
N GLU A 8 -10.78 -3.40 9.94
CA GLU A 8 -9.91 -4.55 9.69
C GLU A 8 -9.49 -4.57 8.22
N PHE A 9 -8.48 -5.38 7.89
CA PHE A 9 -7.96 -5.45 6.52
C PHE A 9 -9.00 -6.02 5.54
N GLU A 10 -9.78 -6.99 6.00
CA GLU A 10 -10.84 -7.64 5.24
C GLU A 10 -11.97 -6.68 4.86
N ASP A 11 -12.22 -5.64 5.67
CA ASP A 11 -13.24 -4.62 5.38
C ASP A 11 -12.93 -3.82 4.10
N MET A 12 -11.66 -3.78 3.69
CA MET A 12 -11.26 -3.13 2.44
C MET A 12 -11.65 -3.94 1.20
N ASN A 13 -11.98 -5.22 1.36
CA ASN A 13 -12.22 -6.17 0.28
C ASN A 13 -11.18 -6.06 -0.85
N LEU A 14 -9.90 -5.99 -0.46
CA LEU A 14 -8.80 -5.67 -1.36
C LEU A 14 -8.58 -6.79 -2.39
N GLN A 15 -8.75 -6.47 -3.68
CA GLN A 15 -8.64 -7.44 -4.76
C GLN A 15 -7.23 -7.45 -5.39
N VAL A 16 -6.70 -8.65 -5.64
CA VAL A 16 -5.49 -8.81 -6.47
C VAL A 16 -5.73 -8.17 -7.84
N GLY A 17 -4.73 -7.45 -8.34
CA GLY A 17 -4.80 -6.72 -9.61
C GLY A 17 -5.38 -5.31 -9.49
N VAL A 18 -5.88 -4.89 -8.32
CA VAL A 18 -6.39 -3.53 -8.13
C VAL A 18 -5.26 -2.50 -8.24
N ARG A 19 -5.59 -1.33 -8.78
CA ARG A 19 -4.70 -0.16 -8.77
C ARG A 19 -4.73 0.50 -7.40
N VAL A 20 -3.54 0.83 -6.89
CA VAL A 20 -3.37 1.55 -5.63
C VAL A 20 -2.51 2.80 -5.85
N GLN A 21 -2.71 3.79 -4.99
CA GLN A 21 -1.90 5.00 -4.93
C GLN A 21 -0.83 4.86 -3.85
N LEU A 22 0.39 5.27 -4.18
CA LEU A 22 1.54 5.31 -3.28
C LEU A 22 2.00 6.75 -3.13
N MET A 23 2.22 7.16 -1.88
CA MET A 23 2.74 8.48 -1.51
C MET A 23 3.85 8.27 -0.50
N SER A 24 5.01 8.91 -0.68
CA SER A 24 6.07 8.85 0.33
C SER A 24 5.61 9.53 1.60
N SER A 25 5.69 8.87 2.76
CA SER A 25 5.24 9.46 4.02
C SER A 25 6.16 10.60 4.51
N GLN A 26 7.35 10.77 3.91
CA GLN A 26 8.36 11.73 4.35
C GLN A 26 8.38 13.03 3.52
N SER A 27 7.63 13.11 2.42
CA SER A 27 7.59 14.30 1.56
C SER A 27 6.53 15.29 2.03
N ILE A 28 6.87 16.59 2.02
CA ILE A 28 5.96 17.71 2.30
C ILE A 28 4.87 17.82 1.22
N ASP A 29 5.19 17.42 -0.01
CA ASP A 29 4.25 17.25 -1.13
C ASP A 29 4.56 15.92 -1.83
N PRO A 30 3.91 14.81 -1.41
CA PRO A 30 4.25 13.50 -1.94
C PRO A 30 3.62 13.28 -3.32
N ALA A 31 4.46 13.12 -4.33
CA ALA A 31 4.02 12.71 -5.65
C ALA A 31 3.21 11.40 -5.58
N VAL A 32 1.97 11.44 -6.08
CA VAL A 32 1.08 10.28 -6.14
C VAL A 32 1.54 9.36 -7.27
N ARG A 33 2.02 8.18 -6.91
CA ARG A 33 2.40 7.13 -7.87
C ARG A 33 1.32 6.07 -7.89
N TYR A 34 1.04 5.52 -9.08
CA TYR A 34 0.10 4.40 -9.20
C TYR A 34 0.85 3.10 -9.40
N THR A 35 0.42 2.06 -8.69
CA THR A 35 0.89 0.70 -8.93
C THR A 35 -0.26 -0.30 -8.82
N THR A 36 0.05 -1.58 -8.99
CA THR A 36 -0.89 -2.70 -8.93
C THR A 36 -0.52 -3.64 -7.80
N LEU A 37 -1.53 -4.08 -7.04
CA LEU A 37 -1.39 -5.16 -6.08
C LEU A 37 -1.21 -6.51 -6.78
N ILE A 38 -0.14 -7.20 -6.45
CA ILE A 38 0.14 -8.57 -6.91
C ILE A 38 -0.49 -9.58 -5.96
N GLY A 39 -0.43 -9.32 -4.65
CA GLY A 39 -0.96 -10.22 -3.63
C GLY A 39 -0.58 -9.79 -2.23
N PHE A 40 -0.99 -10.56 -1.24
CA PHE A 40 -0.67 -10.36 0.17
C PHE A 40 -0.81 -11.66 0.93
N VAL A 41 -0.19 -11.72 2.11
CA VAL A 41 -0.47 -12.71 3.14
C VAL A 41 -0.95 -11.94 4.36
N THR A 42 -2.18 -12.21 4.80
CA THR A 42 -2.83 -11.47 5.90
C THR A 42 -1.99 -11.56 7.16
N GLY A 43 -1.67 -10.40 7.74
CA GLY A 43 -0.83 -10.29 8.94
C GLY A 43 0.68 -10.31 8.69
N GLU A 44 1.12 -10.58 7.46
CA GLU A 44 2.55 -10.72 7.13
C GLU A 44 3.06 -9.64 6.17
N TYR A 45 2.60 -9.63 4.91
CA TYR A 45 3.15 -8.74 3.90
C TYR A 45 2.21 -8.46 2.71
N LEU A 46 2.56 -7.42 1.94
CA LEU A 46 1.96 -7.08 0.65
C LEU A 46 3.00 -7.13 -0.46
N LEU A 47 2.56 -7.50 -1.66
CA LEU A 47 3.34 -7.49 -2.89
C LEU A 47 2.75 -6.49 -3.88
N LEU A 48 3.52 -5.48 -4.23
CA LEU A 48 3.12 -4.47 -5.22
C LEU A 48 4.07 -4.50 -6.42
N LYS A 49 3.57 -4.19 -7.62
CA LYS A 49 4.47 -3.96 -8.77
C LYS A 49 5.35 -2.73 -8.49
N ILE A 50 6.55 -2.68 -9.06
CA ILE A 50 7.33 -1.45 -9.05
C ILE A 50 6.62 -0.44 -9.99
N PRO A 51 6.23 0.76 -9.53
CA PRO A 51 5.61 1.77 -10.39
C PRO A 51 6.59 2.20 -11.49
N GLN A 52 6.11 2.57 -12.69
CA GLN A 52 7.01 2.98 -13.78
C GLN A 52 7.81 4.26 -13.44
N GLU A 53 7.22 5.15 -12.64
CA GLU A 53 7.85 6.36 -12.11
C GLU A 53 8.55 6.10 -10.76
N SER A 54 9.24 4.96 -10.61
CA SER A 54 9.85 4.52 -9.34
C SER A 54 11.22 5.11 -9.03
N ALA A 55 11.66 6.17 -9.72
CA ALA A 55 13.05 6.63 -9.68
C ALA A 55 13.57 7.06 -8.27
N SER A 56 12.72 7.01 -7.23
CA SER A 56 13.08 7.39 -5.86
C SER A 56 12.64 6.41 -4.77
N LEU A 57 12.06 5.24 -5.07
CA LEU A 57 11.62 4.31 -4.00
C LEU A 57 12.80 3.52 -3.45
N GLN A 58 12.95 3.49 -2.12
CA GLN A 58 14.05 2.82 -1.44
C GLN A 58 13.57 1.80 -0.41
N GLU A 59 14.34 0.73 -0.22
CA GLU A 59 14.14 -0.18 0.91
C GLU A 59 14.24 0.59 2.24
N GLY A 60 13.37 0.27 3.19
CA GLY A 60 13.21 0.99 4.44
C GLY A 60 12.30 2.22 4.36
N GLU A 61 11.89 2.68 3.18
CA GLU A 61 10.98 3.82 3.03
C GLU A 61 9.55 3.46 3.47
N SER A 62 8.92 4.35 4.24
CA SER A 62 7.50 4.25 4.60
C SER A 62 6.63 4.95 3.56
N LEU A 63 5.61 4.25 3.09
CA LEU A 63 4.65 4.72 2.12
C LEU A 63 3.25 4.79 2.72
N THR A 64 2.54 5.86 2.39
CA THR A 64 1.09 5.92 2.55
C THR A 64 0.45 5.32 1.31
N ILE A 65 -0.31 4.24 1.51
CA ILE A 65 -1.02 3.51 0.47
C ILE A 65 -2.49 3.91 0.53
N ARG A 66 -3.06 4.25 -0.62
CA ARG A 66 -4.49 4.58 -0.76
C ARG A 66 -5.15 3.63 -1.76
N VAL A 67 -6.24 3.02 -1.31
CA VAL A 67 -6.98 1.99 -2.03
C VAL A 67 -8.41 2.46 -2.26
N PHE A 68 -8.91 2.24 -3.48
CA PHE A 68 -10.31 2.43 -3.82
C PHE A 68 -11.00 1.06 -3.93
N SER A 69 -11.92 0.78 -3.00
CA SER A 69 -12.72 -0.47 -2.95
C SER A 69 -14.05 -0.35 -3.72
N GLY A 70 -14.17 0.62 -4.63
CA GLY A 70 -15.41 0.95 -5.35
C GLY A 70 -16.38 1.81 -4.53
N VAL A 71 -16.67 1.43 -3.27
CA VAL A 71 -17.61 2.15 -2.40
C VAL A 71 -16.94 3.03 -1.35
N SER A 72 -15.66 2.81 -1.08
CA SER A 72 -14.94 3.50 -0.02
C SER A 72 -13.46 3.61 -0.34
N VAL A 73 -12.84 4.62 0.27
CA VAL A 73 -11.41 4.86 0.17
C VAL A 73 -10.78 4.47 1.49
N PHE A 74 -9.73 3.66 1.41
CA PHE A 74 -8.96 3.27 2.57
C PHE A 74 -7.52 3.77 2.44
N THR A 75 -6.92 4.15 3.56
CA THR A 75 -5.54 4.58 3.67
C THR A 75 -4.82 3.87 4.81
N PHE A 76 -3.59 3.48 4.55
CA PHE A 76 -2.72 2.86 5.56
C PHE A 76 -1.25 3.13 5.25
N SER A 77 -0.41 2.99 6.26
CA SER A 77 1.05 3.10 6.10
C SER A 77 1.67 1.71 6.02
N SER A 78 2.67 1.56 5.16
CA SER A 78 3.41 0.32 4.97
C SER A 78 4.85 0.64 4.55
N LYS A 79 5.81 -0.12 5.06
CA LYS A 79 7.24 0.10 4.81
C LYS A 79 7.73 -0.87 3.73
N ILE A 80 8.57 -0.39 2.81
CA ILE A 80 9.24 -1.23 1.82
C ILE A 80 10.30 -2.07 2.54
N GLU A 81 10.10 -3.39 2.59
CA GLU A 81 11.10 -4.32 3.14
C GLU A 81 12.12 -4.73 2.08
N SER A 82 11.69 -4.92 0.83
CA SER A 82 12.59 -5.31 -0.26
C SER A 82 12.08 -4.86 -1.63
N ILE A 83 13.02 -4.59 -2.55
CA ILE A 83 12.73 -4.28 -3.95
C ILE A 83 13.43 -5.32 -4.84
N ILE A 84 12.64 -6.21 -5.44
CA ILE A 84 13.12 -7.28 -6.30
C ILE A 84 12.89 -6.88 -7.75
N LYS A 85 13.95 -6.83 -8.56
CA LYS A 85 13.89 -6.34 -9.96
C LYS A 85 13.86 -7.45 -11.01
N ALA A 86 14.18 -8.69 -10.64
CA ALA A 86 14.25 -9.83 -11.54
C ALA A 86 13.92 -11.16 -10.82
N PRO A 87 13.34 -12.17 -11.51
CA PRO A 87 12.91 -12.15 -12.91
C PRO A 87 11.64 -11.30 -13.13
N TRP A 88 10.85 -11.10 -12.08
CA TRP A 88 9.67 -10.22 -12.09
C TRP A 88 9.87 -9.10 -11.09
N ALA A 89 9.64 -7.87 -11.54
CA ALA A 89 9.87 -6.68 -10.73
C ALA A 89 8.70 -6.41 -9.76
N PHE A 90 8.97 -6.44 -8.45
CA PHE A 90 7.99 -6.13 -7.40
C PHE A 90 8.64 -5.59 -6.12
N MET A 91 7.82 -5.02 -5.26
CA MET A 91 8.18 -4.55 -3.92
C MET A 91 7.47 -5.43 -2.89
N LEU A 92 8.20 -5.83 -1.86
CA LEU A 92 7.67 -6.46 -0.66
C LEU A 92 7.49 -5.38 0.40
N LEU A 93 6.30 -5.29 0.97
CA LEU A 93 5.99 -4.30 2.00
C LEU A 93 5.41 -4.96 3.25
N THR A 94 5.61 -4.32 4.41
CA THR A 94 5.05 -4.79 5.69
C THR A 94 3.53 -4.78 5.68
N PHE A 95 2.90 -5.72 6.38
CA PHE A 95 1.46 -5.65 6.62
C PHE A 95 1.08 -4.36 7.40
N PRO A 96 -0.03 -3.67 7.06
CA PRO A 96 -0.42 -2.45 7.75
C PRO A 96 -0.81 -2.73 9.21
N ALA A 97 -0.28 -1.92 10.12
CA ALA A 97 -0.65 -1.99 11.54
C ALA A 97 -1.98 -1.28 11.85
N SER A 98 -2.41 -0.34 11.00
CA SER A 98 -3.70 0.33 11.14
C SER A 98 -4.22 0.81 9.78
N ILE A 99 -5.55 0.79 9.64
CA ILE A 99 -6.26 1.16 8.42
C ILE A 99 -7.29 2.23 8.77
N HIS A 100 -7.37 3.24 7.92
CA HIS A 100 -8.33 4.33 8.04
C HIS A 100 -9.22 4.36 6.81
N LYS A 101 -10.51 4.62 7.02
CA LYS A 101 -11.44 4.95 5.94
C LYS A 101 -11.54 6.46 5.83
N VAL A 102 -11.41 6.95 4.60
CA VAL A 102 -11.51 8.38 4.23
C VAL A 102 -12.93 8.69 3.81
#